data_AF-A0A949PBG2-F1
#
_entry.id   AF-A0A949PBG2-F1
#
_cell.length_a   1.000
_cell.length_b   1.000
_cell.length_c   1.000
_cell.angle_alpha   90.00
_cell.angle_beta   90.00
_cell.angle_gamma   90.00
#
_symmetry.space_group_name_H-M   'P 1'
#
loop_
_entity.id
_entity.type
_entity.pdbx_description
1 polymer ?
#
loop_
_entity_poly.entity_id
_entity_poly.type
_entity_poly.pdbx_seq_one_letter_code
_entity_poly.pdbx_strand_id
1 'polypeptide(L)' 'AVPGAGMVMLVIVLESVGLPPELLPIGLALIFAVDRPLDMCRTVVNVTGDATVSMIVAKSVGKLGEPHVKDWDDNYEDVK' A
#
# COMPACT_ATOMS: atom_id res chain seq x y z
N ALA A 1 -5.58 -0.49 4.93
CA ALA A 1 -5.85 0.27 3.69
C ALA A 1 -7.30 0.03 3.28
N VAL A 2 -8.01 1.06 2.81
CA VAL A 2 -9.40 0.93 2.33
C VAL A 2 -9.35 1.01 0.79
N PRO A 3 -9.84 0.00 0.05
CA PRO A 3 -9.84 0.03 -1.41
C PRO A 3 -10.55 1.25 -1.96
N GLY A 4 -9.94 1.96 -2.92
CA GLY A 4 -10.52 3.15 -3.56
C GLY A 4 -10.45 4.44 -2.75
N ALA A 5 -9.84 4.45 -1.56
CA ALA A 5 -9.63 5.68 -0.79
C ALA A 5 -8.76 6.72 -1.54
N GLY A 6 -7.87 6.26 -2.42
CA GLY A 6 -7.05 7.13 -3.27
C GLY A 6 -7.84 8.00 -4.23
N MET A 7 -8.98 7.52 -4.74
CA MET A 7 -9.83 8.29 -5.66
C MET A 7 -10.49 9.48 -4.95
N VAL A 8 -10.99 9.28 -3.74
CA VAL A 8 -11.58 10.36 -2.93
C VAL A 8 -10.53 11.42 -2.59
N MET A 9 -9.34 10.98 -2.18
CA MET A 9 -8.23 11.89 -1.88
C MET A 9 -7.79 12.68 -3.12
N LEU A 10 -7.79 12.07 -4.29
CA LEU A 10 -7.44 12.75 -5.54
C LEU A 10 -8.41 13.88 -5.87
N VAL A 11 -9.72 13.69 -5.68
CA VAL A 11 -10.71 14.76 -5.88
C VAL A 11 -10.40 15.96 -4.99
N ILE A 12 -10.14 15.71 -3.70
CA ILE A 12 -9.81 16.76 -2.73
C ILE A 12 -8.54 17.52 -3.16
N VAL A 13 -7.52 16.82 -3.64
CA VAL A 13 -6.27 17.45 -4.10
C VAL A 13 -6.50 18.29 -5.35
N LEU A 14 -7.24 17.78 -6.34
CA LEU A 14 -7.53 18.51 -7.58
C LEU A 14 -8.36 19.77 -7.33
N GLU A 15 -9.32 19.73 -6.39
CA GLU A 15 -10.06 20.91 -5.94
C GLU A 15 -9.13 21.93 -5.26
N SER A 16 -8.19 21.47 -4.43
CA SER A 16 -7.26 22.36 -3.71
C SER A 16 -6.27 23.11 -4.61
N VAL A 17 -5.96 22.58 -5.80
CA VAL A 17 -5.10 23.24 -6.80
C VAL A 17 -5.90 24.10 -7.81
N GLY A 18 -7.22 24.24 -7.61
CA GLY A 18 -8.08 25.11 -8.39
C GLY A 18 -8.52 24.52 -9.74
N LEU A 19 -8.56 23.19 -9.88
CA LEU A 19 -9.10 22.58 -11.09
C LEU A 19 -10.61 22.88 -11.18
N PRO A 20 -11.12 23.32 -12.35
CA PRO A 20 -12.53 23.60 -12.51
C PRO A 20 -13.40 22.36 -12.20
N PRO A 21 -14.44 22.47 -11.35
CA PRO A 21 -15.26 21.33 -10.95
C PRO A 21 -15.89 20.57 -12.13
N GLU A 22 -16.17 21.26 -13.23
CA GLU A 22 -16.76 20.66 -14.44
C GLU A 22 -15.78 19.72 -15.17
N LEU A 23 -14.47 19.91 -15.01
CA LEU A 23 -13.42 19.09 -15.64
C LEU A 23 -13.01 17.88 -14.79
N LEU A 24 -13.35 17.85 -13.49
CA LEU A 24 -13.05 16.74 -12.59
C LEU A 24 -13.54 15.38 -13.10
N PRO A 25 -14.81 15.22 -13.55
CA PRO A 25 -15.32 13.91 -13.97
C PRO A 25 -14.57 13.35 -15.18
N ILE A 26 -14.20 14.21 -16.13
CA ILE A 26 -13.45 13.83 -17.34
C ILE A 26 -12.03 13.40 -16.94
N GLY A 27 -11.36 14.15 -16.06
CA GLY A 27 -10.04 13.82 -15.55
C GLY A 27 -10.00 12.48 -14.80
N LEU A 28 -11.00 12.23 -13.94
CA LEU A 28 -11.12 10.97 -13.20
C LEU A 28 -11.41 9.77 -14.13
N ALA A 29 -12.23 9.97 -15.17
CA ALA A 29 -12.53 8.93 -16.15
C ALA A 29 -11.27 8.47 -16.91
N LEU A 30 -10.36 9.39 -17.23
CA LEU A 30 -9.10 9.08 -17.93
C LEU A 30 -8.18 8.15 -17.11
N ILE A 31 -8.18 8.27 -15.79
CA ILE A 31 -7.31 7.50 -14.90
C ILE A 31 -8.01 6.30 -14.24
N PHE A 32 -9.32 6.15 -14.43
CA PHE A 32 -10.13 5.12 -13.78
C PHE A 32 -9.62 3.71 -14.07
N ALA A 33 -9.15 3.47 -15.31
CA ALA A 33 -8.62 2.17 -15.73
C ALA A 33 -7.35 1.76 -14.96
N VAL A 34 -6.52 2.73 -14.56
CA VAL A 34 -5.24 2.46 -13.87
C VAL A 34 -5.37 2.53 -12.34
N ASP A 35 -6.48 3.05 -11.80
CA ASP A 35 -6.68 3.21 -10.36
C ASP A 35 -6.53 1.88 -9.60
N ARG A 36 -7.11 0.78 -10.10
CA ARG A 36 -7.06 -0.52 -9.40
C ARG A 36 -5.64 -1.09 -9.28
N PRO A 37 -4.85 -1.19 -10.37
CA PRO A 37 -3.43 -1.54 -10.25
C PRO A 37 -2.65 -0.60 -9.31
N LEU A 38 -2.86 0.71 -9.42
CA LEU A 38 -2.14 1.70 -8.62
C LEU A 38 -2.50 1.63 -7.14
N ASP A 39 -3.75 1.32 -6.78
CA ASP A 39 -4.20 1.16 -5.40
C ASP A 39 -3.57 -0.09 -4.75
N MET A 40 -3.39 -1.17 -5.51
CA MET A 40 -2.64 -2.33 -5.05
C MET A 40 -1.17 -1.98 -4.83
N CYS A 41 -0.52 -1.30 -5.78
CA CYS A 41 0.86 -0.83 -5.61
C CYS A 41 1.02 0.06 -4.37
N ARG A 42 0.07 0.99 -4.16
CA ARG A 42 0.04 1.85 -2.97
C ARG A 42 -0.06 1.05 -1.68
N THR A 43 -0.89 0.01 -1.65
CA THR A 43 -1.03 -0.88 -0.49
C THR A 43 0.28 -1.62 -0.20
N VAL A 44 0.94 -2.15 -1.23
CA VAL A 44 2.24 -2.83 -1.09
C VAL A 44 3.29 -1.89 -0.52
N VAL A 45 3.46 -0.71 -1.11
CA VAL A 45 4.47 0.26 -0.65
C VAL A 45 4.23 0.69 0.79
N ASN A 46 2.98 0.94 1.18
CA ASN A 46 2.65 1.33 2.55
C ASN A 46 3.01 0.22 3.55
N VAL A 47 2.61 -1.04 3.28
CA VAL A 47 2.92 -2.17 4.17
C VAL A 47 4.42 -2.43 4.24
N THR A 48 5.13 -2.39 3.11
CA THR A 48 6.59 -2.56 3.08
C THR A 48 7.31 -1.42 3.80
N GLY A 49 6.84 -0.18 3.66
CA GLY A 49 7.37 0.98 4.37
C GLY A 49 7.22 0.85 5.88
N ASP A 50 6.02 0.51 6.36
CA ASP A 50 5.74 0.28 7.77
C ASP A 50 6.62 -0.83 8.36
N ALA A 51 6.75 -1.95 7.64
CA ALA A 51 7.63 -3.04 8.04
C ALA A 51 9.10 -2.59 8.11
N THR A 52 9.57 -1.86 7.10
CA THR A 52 10.95 -1.37 7.02
C THR A 52 11.27 -0.43 8.18
N VAL A 53 10.41 0.57 8.42
CA VAL A 53 10.60 1.54 9.51
C VAL A 53 10.50 0.86 10.87
N SER A 54 9.56 -0.08 11.04
CA SER A 54 9.43 -0.86 12.28
C SER A 54 10.72 -1.63 12.60
N MET A 55 11.33 -2.26 11.60
CA MET A 55 12.60 -2.99 11.78
C MET A 55 13.77 -2.06 12.11
N ILE A 56 13.85 -0.90 11.43
CA ILE A 56 14.87 0.11 11.70
C ILE A 56 14.74 0.63 13.14
N VAL A 57 13.53 0.98 13.57
CA VAL A 57 13.25 1.47 14.92
C VAL A 57 13.52 0.37 15.96
N ALA A 58 13.05 -0.85 15.74
CA ALA A 58 13.31 -1.97 16.63
C ALA A 58 14.82 -2.19 16.82
N LYS A 59 15.61 -2.08 15.75
CA LYS A 59 17.08 -2.16 15.82
C LYS A 59 17.66 -1.00 16.63
N SER A 60 17.19 0.23 16.41
CA SER A 60 17.73 1.41 17.09
C SER A 60 17.46 1.43 18.60
N VAL A 61 16.38 0.77 19.06
CA VAL A 61 16.05 0.66 20.49
C VAL A 61 16.44 -0.68 21.12
N GLY A 62 17.24 -1.50 20.42
CA GLY A 62 17.68 -2.80 20.92
C GLY A 62 16.54 -3.81 21.15
N LYS A 63 15.43 -3.66 20.43
CA LYS A 63 14.23 -4.52 20.47
C LYS A 63 14.14 -5.49 19.29
N LEU A 64 15.11 -5.45 18.37
CA LEU A 64 15.19 -6.41 17.29
C LEU A 64 15.83 -7.71 17.80
N GLY A 65 15.02 -8.74 17.99
CA GLY A 65 15.47 -10.08 18.38
C GLY A 65 15.92 -10.95 17.20
N GLU A 66 16.33 -12.18 17.48
CA GLU A 66 16.63 -13.17 16.44
C GLU A 66 15.34 -13.68 15.77
N PRO A 67 15.30 -13.82 14.43
CA PRO A 67 14.15 -14.39 13.75
C PRO A 67 13.91 -15.85 14.17
N HIS A 68 12.70 -16.16 14.63
CA HIS A 68 12.26 -17.54 14.82
C HIS A 68 11.78 -18.09 13.47
N VAL A 69 12.70 -18.60 12.67
CA VAL A 69 12.39 -19.25 11.39
C VAL A 69 11.53 -20.48 11.66
N LYS A 70 10.40 -20.58 10.97
CA LYS A 70 9.55 -21.76 10.94
C LYS A 70 9.56 -22.27 9.50
N ASP A 71 10.14 -23.44 9.30
CA ASP A 71 10.27 -24.08 7.99
C ASP A 71 8.98 -24.85 7.66
N TRP A 72 7.91 -24.14 7.31
CA TRP A 72 6.56 -24.73 7.16
C TRP A 72 6.41 -25.74 6.00
N ASP A 73 7.41 -25.85 5.13
CA ASP A 73 7.44 -26.81 4.01
C ASP A 73 8.19 -28.10 4.35
N ASP A 74 8.69 -28.23 5.59
CA ASP A 74 9.49 -29.36 6.10
C ASP A 74 8.77 -30.72 6.03
N ASN A 75 7.43 -30.73 6.03
CA ASN A 75 6.60 -31.94 6.01
C ASN A 75 5.78 -32.10 4.71
N TYR A 76 6.03 -31.30 3.66
CA TYR A 76 5.21 -31.33 2.44
C TYR A 76 5.24 -32.68 1.70
N GLU A 77 6.38 -33.37 1.73
CA GLU A 77 6.52 -34.69 1.10
C GLU A 77 5.92 -35.83 1.95
N ASP A 78 5.73 -35.64 3.27
CA ASP A 78 5.15 -36.64 4.17
C ASP A 78 3.61 -36.68 4.12
N VAL A 79 2.98 -35.64 3.57
CA VAL A 79 1.51 -35.50 3.44
C VAL A 79 1.02 -35.63 1.98
N LYS A 80 1.92 -35.99 1.07
CA LYS A 80 1.64 -36.30 -0.35
C LYS A 80 1.23 -37.76 -0.53
#